data_AF-A0A831NXT0-F1
#
_entry.id   AF-A0A831NXT0-F1
#
_cell.length_a   1.000
_cell.length_b   1.000
_cell.length_c   1.000
_cell.angle_alpha   90.00
_cell.angle_beta   90.00
_cell.angle_gamma   90.00
#
_symmetry.space_group_name_H-M   'P 1'
#
loop_
_entity.id
_entity.type
_entity.pdbx_description
1 polymer ?
#
loop_
_entity_poly.entity_id
_entity_poly.type
_entity_poly.pdbx_seq_one_letter_code
_entity_poly.pdbx_strand_id
1 'polypeptide(L)' 'MKEARYYRKLDNNLVQCTICPRKCVIKPGEAGFCRTRINKNGVLYSLVYGVVSSIAIDPVEKKPLFHFYPGSP' A
#
# COMPACT_ATOMS: atom_id res chain seq x y z
N MET A 1 -4.68 -5.33 -10.72
CA MET A 1 -4.09 -6.13 -9.61
C MET A 1 -2.61 -6.34 -9.92
N LYS A 2 -1.70 -6.01 -9.00
CA LYS A 2 -0.24 -6.10 -9.22
C LYS A 2 0.40 -6.88 -8.07
N GLU A 3 1.38 -7.72 -8.35
CA GLU A 3 2.13 -8.43 -7.30
C GLU A 3 2.79 -7.44 -6.34
N ALA A 4 2.68 -7.71 -5.04
CA ALA A 4 3.28 -6.90 -4.00
C ALA A 4 4.79 -7.16 -3.95
N ARG A 5 5.60 -6.10 -3.80
CA ARG A 5 7.07 -6.20 -3.82
C ARG A 5 7.70 -6.61 -2.48
N TYR A 6 6.99 -6.39 -1.38
CA TYR A 6 7.56 -6.53 -0.03
C TYR A 6 6.72 -7.50 0.81
N TYR A 7 7.04 -8.78 0.67
CA TYR A 7 6.50 -9.85 1.49
C TYR A 7 7.45 -11.04 1.48
N ARG A 8 7.28 -11.94 2.44
CA ARG A 8 7.99 -13.23 2.49
C ARG A 8 7.00 -14.34 2.19
N LYS A 9 7.41 -15.31 1.38
CA LYS A 9 6.70 -16.58 1.25
C LYS A 9 7.02 -17.42 2.48
N LEU A 10 6.01 -18.08 3.00
CA LEU A 10 6.09 -19.04 4.10
C LEU A 10 5.55 -20.39 3.60
N ASP A 11 5.63 -21.42 4.44
CA ASP A 11 5.09 -22.74 4.13
C ASP A 11 3.56 -22.73 3.95
N ASN A 12 3.02 -23.77 3.34
CA ASN A 12 1.57 -23.94 3.12
C ASN A 12 0.91 -22.76 2.38
N ASN A 13 1.63 -22.18 1.42
CA ASN A 13 1.20 -21.02 0.64
C ASN A 13 0.88 -19.78 1.50
N LEU A 14 1.37 -19.71 2.74
CA LEU A 14 1.23 -18.52 3.58
C LEU A 14 2.17 -17.42 3.06
N VAL A 15 1.77 -16.17 3.29
CA VAL A 15 2.62 -15.01 2.99
C VAL A 15 2.65 -14.05 4.17
N GLN A 16 3.82 -13.51 4.49
CA GLN A 16 3.98 -12.45 5.47
C GLN A 16 4.22 -11.13 4.76
N CYS A 17 3.25 -10.22 4.81
CA CYS A 17 3.41 -8.86 4.28
C CYS A 17 4.36 -8.06 5.18
N THR A 18 5.35 -7.36 4.62
CA THR A 18 6.33 -6.56 5.40
C THR A 18 6.25 -5.07 5.13
N ILE A 19 5.17 -4.60 4.47
CA ILE A 19 5.01 -3.20 4.06
C ILE A 19 4.70 -2.26 5.23
N CYS A 20 3.94 -2.73 6.20
CA CYS A 20 3.56 -1.95 7.37
C CYS A 20 4.00 -2.68 8.65
N PRO A 21 4.12 -1.98 9.79
CA PRO A 21 4.66 -2.57 11.03
C PRO A 21 3.83 -3.73 11.58
N ARG A 22 2.57 -3.92 11.15
CA ARG A 22 1.70 -5.01 11.60
C ARG A 22 2.16 -6.41 11.12
N LYS A 23 2.95 -6.48 10.04
CA LYS A 23 3.56 -7.73 9.53
C LYS A 23 2.58 -8.91 9.36
N CYS A 24 1.40 -8.66 8.79
CA CYS A 24 0.34 -9.67 8.68
C CYS A 24 0.81 -10.95 7.98
N VAL A 25 0.53 -12.11 8.59
CA VAL A 25 0.58 -13.43 7.94
C VAL A 25 -0.80 -13.72 7.36
N ILE A 26 -0.86 -14.01 6.06
CA ILE A 26 -2.09 -14.05 5.28
C ILE A 26 -2.23 -15.45 4.65
N LYS A 27 -3.36 -16.13 4.91
CA LYS A 27 -3.66 -17.45 4.34
C LYS A 27 -4.02 -17.34 2.85
N PRO A 28 -3.85 -18.43 2.07
CA PRO A 28 -4.32 -18.46 0.69
C PRO A 28 -5.81 -18.09 0.59
N GLY A 29 -6.15 -17.20 -0.33
CA GLY A 29 -7.51 -16.68 -0.52
C GLY A 29 -7.91 -15.54 0.42
N GLU A 30 -7.15 -15.28 1.49
CA GLU A 30 -7.47 -14.23 2.46
C GLU A 30 -6.78 -12.90 2.15
N ALA A 31 -7.37 -11.83 2.69
CA ALA A 31 -6.79 -10.50 2.66
C ALA A 31 -6.12 -10.15 3.99
N GLY A 32 -5.08 -9.30 3.93
CA GLY A 32 -4.48 -8.74 5.13
C GLY A 32 -5.43 -7.76 5.85
N PHE A 33 -5.02 -7.30 7.04
CA PHE A 33 -5.81 -6.36 7.85
C PHE A 33 -6.26 -5.11 7.08
N CYS A 34 -5.41 -4.60 6.19
CA CYS A 34 -5.71 -3.43 5.35
C CYS A 34 -6.76 -3.67 4.26
N ARG A 35 -7.17 -4.92 4.02
CA ARG A 35 -8.12 -5.36 2.96
C ARG A 35 -7.74 -5.02 1.52
N THR A 36 -6.61 -4.37 1.29
CA THR A 36 -6.12 -3.97 -0.04
C THR A 36 -5.07 -4.91 -0.61
N ARG A 37 -4.69 -5.96 0.14
CA ARG A 37 -3.73 -6.98 -0.30
C ARG A 37 -4.27 -8.38 -0.02
N ILE A 38 -4.22 -9.24 -1.02
CA ILE A 38 -4.75 -10.61 -0.99
C ILE A 38 -3.65 -11.61 -1.32
N ASN A 39 -3.60 -12.72 -0.59
CA ASN A 39 -2.75 -13.84 -0.94
C ASN A 39 -3.50 -14.74 -1.94
N LYS A 40 -2.97 -14.86 -3.16
CA LYS A 40 -3.44 -15.84 -4.13
C LYS A 40 -2.38 -16.93 -4.26
N ASN A 41 -2.67 -18.09 -3.65
CA ASN A 41 -1.85 -19.30 -3.75
C ASN A 41 -0.34 -19.08 -3.48
N GLY A 42 -0.01 -18.35 -2.40
CA GLY A 42 1.39 -18.09 -2.00
C GLY A 42 2.01 -16.85 -2.65
N VAL A 43 1.24 -16.07 -3.41
CA VAL A 43 1.67 -14.81 -4.01
C VAL A 43 0.80 -13.68 -3.50
N LEU A 44 1.42 -12.66 -2.91
CA LEU A 44 0.72 -11.50 -2.38
C LEU A 44 0.46 -10.49 -3.50
N TYR A 45 -0.78 -10.08 -3.70
CA TYR A 45 -1.17 -9.08 -4.68
C TYR A 45 -1.74 -7.83 -4.01
N SER A 46 -1.43 -6.65 -4.56
CA SER A 46 -2.14 -5.41 -4.30
C SER A 46 -3.37 -5.29 -5.19
N LEU A 47 -4.53 -5.09 -4.56
CA LEU A 47 -5.82 -4.90 -5.22
C LEU A 47 -5.96 -3.49 -5.82
N VAL A 48 -5.33 -2.50 -5.18
CA VAL A 48 -5.53 -1.07 -5.45
C VAL A 48 -4.33 -0.41 -6.14
N TYR A 49 -3.36 -1.17 -6.63
CA TYR A 49 -2.22 -0.59 -7.36
C TYR A 49 -2.73 0.15 -8.61
N GLY A 50 -2.42 1.45 -8.70
CA GLY A 50 -2.86 2.30 -9.80
C GLY A 50 -4.33 2.73 -9.72
N VAL A 51 -5.04 2.41 -8.63
CA VAL A 51 -6.41 2.85 -8.40
C VAL A 51 -6.37 4.17 -7.64
N VAL A 52 -6.86 5.22 -8.28
CA VAL A 52 -6.94 6.57 -7.72
C VAL A 52 -8.28 6.72 -7.00
N SER A 53 -8.26 7.08 -5.71
CA SER A 53 -9.49 7.34 -4.94
C SER A 53 -10.12 8.69 -5.27
N SER A 54 -9.27 9.68 -5.57
CA SER A 54 -9.68 11.03 -5.93
C SER A 54 -8.57 11.72 -6.73
N ILE A 55 -8.98 12.55 -7.68
CA ILE A 55 -8.09 13.42 -8.45
C ILE A 55 -8.65 14.83 -8.35
N ALA A 56 -7.78 15.79 -8.05
CA ALA A 56 -8.13 17.21 -8.02
C ALA A 56 -7.05 17.96 -8.78
N ILE A 57 -7.46 18.75 -9.77
CA ILE A 57 -6.60 19.65 -10.50
C ILE A 57 -6.76 21.00 -9.81
N ASP A 58 -5.88 21.26 -8.86
CA ASP A 58 -5.83 22.51 -8.12
C ASP A 58 -4.44 23.14 -8.30
N PRO A 59 -4.35 24.48 -8.39
CA PRO A 59 -3.06 25.16 -8.35
C PRO A 59 -2.34 24.82 -7.04
N VAL A 60 -1.00 24.82 -7.06
CA VAL A 60 -0.17 24.48 -5.90
C VAL A 60 -0.53 25.34 -4.69
N GLU A 61 -0.89 26.59 -4.93
CA GLU A 61 -1.25 27.63 -3.98
C GLU A 61 -2.57 27.37 -3.23
N LYS A 62 -3.43 26.47 -3.70
CA LYS A 62 -4.68 26.11 -3.01
C LYS A 62 -4.43 25.27 -1.76
N LYS A 63 -3.31 24.55 -1.69
CA LYS A 63 -2.82 23.98 -0.43
C LYS A 63 -2.22 25.12 0.41
N PRO A 64 -2.33 25.09 1.74
CA PRO A 64 -1.86 26.18 2.62
C PRO A 64 -0.33 26.17 2.75
N LEU A 65 0.36 26.28 1.62
CA LEU A 65 1.82 26.29 1.48
C LEU A 65 2.31 27.59 0.83
N PHE A 66 1.43 28.56 0.60
CA PHE A 66 1.83 29.91 0.23
C PHE A 66 2.70 30.48 1.35
N HIS A 67 3.99 30.66 1.08
CA HIS A 67 5.02 30.98 2.07
C HIS A 67 5.25 29.90 3.16
N PHE A 68 5.36 28.62 2.79
CA PHE A 68 5.92 27.61 3.68
C PHE A 68 7.45 27.72 3.70
N TYR A 69 8.00 28.12 4.86
CA TYR A 69 9.46 28.29 5.10
C TYR A 69 10.16 29.43 4.33
N PRO A 70 9.63 30.67 4.32
CA PRO A 70 10.31 31.80 3.70
C PRO A 70 11.47 32.26 4.60
N GLY A 71 12.70 32.26 4.09
CA GLY A 71 13.87 32.74 4.84
C GLY A 71 14.41 31.77 5.89
N SER A 72 14.21 30.46 5.71
CA SER A 72 14.91 29.45 6.49
C SER A 72 16.43 29.54 6.37
N PRO A 73 17.18 29.18 7.43
CA PRO A 73 18.62 29.39 7.53
C PRO A 73 19.44 28.72 6.43
#